data_AF-A0A151JYL9-F1
#
_entry.id   AF-A0A151JYL9-F1
#
_cell.length_a   1.000
_cell.length_b   1.000
_cell.length_c   1.000
_cell.angle_alpha   90.00
_cell.angle_beta   90.00
_cell.angle_gamma   90.00
#
_symmetry.space_group_name_H-M   'P 1'
#
loop_
_entity.id
_entity.type
_entity.pdbx_description
1 polymer ?
#
loop_
_entity_poly.entity_id
_entity_poly.type
_entity_poly.pdbx_seq_one_letter_code
_entity_poly.pdbx_strand_id
1 'polypeptide(L)'
;FFKAVRLVLDSTCFVFNNQFHKQTFGMPMNSPFFPIVTNLVMMDLENWVLSNIQYLISIFLDTTIMLKNNSLIFDWYQKPTFSGRFFISQKKGIIFNLVDKIFYISHPQFHKKNLEFVIRILLENDYPLNFIFDTINARIKTLISKLNEEILNKFKNIINGVCHRVSFFSLNKLNQFIKVHKDSLNDKLKRNAVYKINCDCNAFYMRQIGKKLKTRISEHQKHIHIQTSTHSVITNHRLQNDHDFDWQNVEILDVDNYYNKRLISEMMHINRQTNELNLQHDTIALNHAYIEILNKL
;
A
#
# COMPACT_ATOMS: atom_id res chain seq x y z
N PHE A 1 28.31 28.64 -41.93
CA PHE A 1 27.45 27.59 -41.37
C PHE A 1 26.47 27.02 -42.40
N PHE A 2 25.43 27.75 -42.85
CA PHE A 2 24.42 27.23 -43.80
C PHE A 2 24.97 26.65 -45.11
N LYS A 3 26.02 27.25 -45.69
CA LYS A 3 26.71 26.70 -46.88
C LYS A 3 27.33 25.32 -46.63
N ALA A 4 27.87 25.08 -45.44
CA ALA A 4 28.46 23.79 -45.07
C ALA A 4 27.39 22.72 -44.87
N VAL A 5 26.26 23.07 -44.23
CA VAL A 5 25.11 22.17 -44.09
C VAL A 5 24.55 21.77 -45.44
N ARG A 6 24.36 22.73 -46.35
CA ARG A 6 23.89 22.47 -47.72
C ARG A 6 24.83 21.55 -48.49
N LEU A 7 26.15 21.80 -48.39
CA LEU A 7 27.16 20.94 -49.00
C LEU A 7 27.11 19.50 -48.46
N VAL A 8 26.94 19.30 -47.16
CA VAL A 8 26.82 17.97 -46.53
C VAL A 8 25.54 17.25 -46.98
N LEU A 9 24.42 17.96 -47.10
CA LEU A 9 23.15 17.38 -47.56
C LEU A 9 23.21 16.98 -49.05
N ASP A 10 23.85 17.80 -49.87
CA ASP A 10 23.93 17.60 -51.33
C ASP A 10 24.99 16.55 -51.76
N SER A 11 25.91 16.18 -50.87
CA SER A 11 27.04 15.26 -51.11
C SER A 11 26.89 13.86 -50.51
N THR A 12 25.65 13.44 -50.22
CA THR A 12 25.36 12.13 -49.63
C THR A 12 25.53 11.00 -50.66
N CYS A 13 26.72 10.37 -50.65
CA CYS A 13 27.07 9.22 -51.48
C CYS A 13 27.47 8.02 -50.61
N PHE A 14 27.19 6.80 -51.08
CA PHE A 14 27.60 5.56 -50.42
C PHE A 14 28.05 4.51 -51.46
N VAL A 15 28.78 3.49 -51.00
CA VAL A 15 29.26 2.40 -51.85
C VAL A 15 28.48 1.12 -51.53
N PHE A 16 27.98 0.45 -52.57
CA PHE A 16 27.35 -0.87 -52.48
C PHE A 16 27.84 -1.72 -53.66
N ASN A 17 28.26 -2.97 -53.39
CA ASN A 17 28.84 -3.86 -54.42
C ASN A 17 29.93 -3.19 -55.28
N ASN A 18 30.85 -2.45 -54.66
CA ASN A 18 31.90 -1.67 -55.34
C ASN A 18 31.41 -0.60 -56.34
N GLN A 19 30.13 -0.21 -56.29
CA GLN A 19 29.59 0.88 -57.09
C GLN A 19 29.20 2.06 -56.21
N PHE A 20 29.44 3.28 -56.71
CA PHE A 20 29.06 4.51 -56.03
C PHE A 20 27.60 4.85 -56.35
N HIS A 21 26.83 5.10 -55.29
CA HIS A 21 25.44 5.54 -55.38
C HIS A 21 25.26 6.86 -54.65
N LYS A 22 24.42 7.75 -55.22
CA LYS A 22 24.00 8.99 -54.57
C LYS A 22 22.64 8.77 -53.90
N GLN A 23 22.50 9.18 -52.66
CA GLN A 23 21.21 9.19 -51.99
C GLN A 23 20.36 10.35 -52.54
N THR A 24 19.20 10.03 -53.12
CA THR A 24 18.29 11.00 -53.73
C THR A 24 17.16 11.43 -52.79
N PHE A 25 16.94 10.68 -51.70
CA PHE A 25 15.87 10.93 -50.74
C PHE A 25 16.34 10.70 -49.30
N GLY A 26 16.10 11.68 -48.43
CA GLY A 26 16.48 11.65 -47.02
C GLY A 26 17.98 11.80 -46.79
N MET A 27 18.40 11.56 -45.53
CA MET A 27 19.80 11.54 -45.12
C MET A 27 20.25 10.13 -44.77
N PRO A 28 21.56 9.81 -44.87
CA PRO A 28 22.07 8.51 -44.46
C PRO A 28 22.00 8.40 -42.94
N MET A 29 21.40 7.33 -42.42
CA MET A 29 21.12 7.12 -41.00
C MET A 29 22.38 7.16 -40.11
N ASN A 30 23.56 6.90 -40.70
CA ASN A 30 24.84 6.88 -39.98
C ASN A 30 25.62 8.20 -40.10
N SER A 31 25.04 9.26 -40.67
CA SER A 31 25.69 10.57 -40.72
C SER A 31 25.74 11.19 -39.31
N PRO A 32 26.89 11.74 -38.87
CA PRO A 32 26.97 12.45 -37.59
C PRO A 32 26.06 13.69 -37.52
N PHE A 33 25.61 14.21 -38.67
CA PHE A 33 24.65 15.32 -38.75
C PHE A 33 23.18 14.85 -38.77
N PHE A 34 22.93 13.55 -38.97
CA PHE A 34 21.56 13.00 -39.07
C PHE A 34 20.70 13.33 -37.83
N PRO A 35 21.18 13.17 -36.58
CA PRO A 35 20.34 13.46 -35.41
C PRO A 35 19.92 14.92 -35.34
N ILE A 36 20.84 15.85 -35.63
CA ILE A 36 20.61 17.29 -35.54
C ILE A 36 19.60 17.73 -36.61
N VAL A 37 19.80 17.32 -37.85
CA VAL A 37 18.91 17.69 -38.96
C VAL A 37 17.53 17.06 -38.76
N THR A 38 17.45 15.80 -38.33
CA THR A 38 16.17 15.13 -38.03
C THR A 38 15.43 15.88 -36.93
N ASN A 39 16.12 16.33 -35.88
CA ASN A 39 15.48 17.06 -34.79
C ASN A 39 14.94 18.43 -35.26
N LEU A 40 15.69 19.15 -36.08
CA LEU A 40 15.25 20.43 -36.67
C LEU A 40 14.01 20.25 -37.55
N VAL A 41 14.00 19.24 -38.42
CA VAL A 41 12.87 18.94 -39.31
C VAL A 41 11.65 18.49 -38.50
N MET A 42 11.84 17.65 -37.48
CA MET A 42 10.75 17.22 -36.61
C MET A 42 10.16 18.37 -35.80
N MET A 43 11.00 19.30 -35.31
CA MET A 43 10.55 20.47 -34.55
C MET A 43 9.77 21.46 -35.45
N ASP A 44 10.22 21.67 -36.69
CA ASP A 44 9.51 22.51 -37.66
C ASP A 44 8.17 21.89 -38.06
N LEU A 45 8.16 20.58 -38.34
CA LEU A 45 6.94 19.83 -38.60
C LEU A 45 5.97 19.90 -37.41
N GLU A 46 6.46 19.70 -36.19
CA GLU A 46 5.65 19.78 -34.97
C GLU A 46 5.02 21.16 -34.80
N ASN A 47 5.79 22.23 -34.96
CA ASN A 47 5.27 23.61 -34.90
C ASN A 47 4.23 23.89 -35.99
N TRP A 48 4.47 23.41 -37.20
CA TRP A 48 3.53 23.56 -38.32
C TRP A 48 2.24 22.77 -38.09
N VAL A 49 2.31 21.55 -37.55
CA VAL A 49 1.12 20.74 -37.22
C VAL A 49 0.37 21.35 -36.04
N LEU A 50 1.05 21.82 -35.00
CA LEU A 50 0.45 22.47 -33.82
C LEU A 50 -0.30 23.75 -34.17
N SER A 51 0.18 24.50 -35.16
CA SER A 51 -0.44 25.77 -35.60
C SER A 51 -1.64 25.58 -36.53
N ASN A 52 -1.75 24.45 -37.23
CA ASN A 52 -2.75 24.25 -38.28
C ASN A 52 -3.86 23.25 -37.94
N ILE A 53 -3.78 22.48 -36.85
CA ILE A 53 -4.75 21.40 -36.60
C ILE A 53 -5.41 21.51 -35.22
N GLN A 54 -6.74 21.66 -35.22
CA GLN A 54 -7.60 21.65 -34.03
C GLN A 54 -7.74 20.23 -33.39
N TYR A 55 -7.18 19.22 -34.05
CA TYR A 55 -7.09 17.80 -33.67
C TYR A 55 -5.71 17.25 -34.05
N LEU A 56 -4.72 17.38 -33.17
CA LEU A 56 -3.39 16.83 -33.42
C LEU A 56 -3.48 15.30 -33.53
N ILE A 57 -3.10 14.73 -34.69
CA ILE A 57 -2.74 13.31 -34.82
C ILE A 57 -1.25 13.30 -35.15
N SER A 58 -0.41 13.25 -34.12
CA SER A 58 1.03 13.04 -34.29
C SER A 58 1.34 11.56 -34.13
N ILE A 59 2.10 11.01 -35.07
CA ILE A 59 2.50 9.60 -35.08
C ILE A 59 3.98 9.53 -34.70
N PHE A 60 4.28 8.95 -33.54
CA PHE A 60 5.66 8.69 -33.11
C PHE A 60 5.85 7.19 -32.89
N LEU A 61 6.71 6.54 -33.67
CA LEU A 61 7.00 5.09 -33.60
C LEU A 61 5.72 4.22 -33.62
N ASP A 62 5.33 3.70 -32.46
CA ASP A 62 4.20 2.80 -32.21
C ASP A 62 3.04 3.55 -31.49
N THR A 63 3.01 4.88 -31.53
CA THR A 63 2.03 5.71 -30.80
C THR A 63 1.34 6.72 -31.71
N THR A 64 0.02 6.80 -31.64
CA THR A 64 -0.76 7.96 -32.10
C THR A 64 -1.12 8.84 -30.91
N ILE A 65 -0.82 10.11 -31.00
CA ILE A 65 -1.14 11.13 -30.00
C ILE A 65 -2.34 11.93 -30.50
N MET A 66 -3.38 12.00 -29.68
CA MET A 66 -4.62 12.75 -29.94
C MET A 66 -4.79 13.83 -28.88
N LEU A 67 -5.09 15.06 -29.28
CA LEU A 67 -5.44 16.13 -28.34
C LEU A 67 -6.98 16.24 -28.22
N LYS A 68 -7.52 16.02 -27.02
CA LYS A 68 -8.96 16.13 -26.75
C LYS A 68 -9.17 16.89 -25.44
N ASN A 69 -9.93 17.99 -25.47
CA ASN A 69 -10.23 18.82 -24.29
C ASN A 69 -8.96 19.23 -23.51
N ASN A 70 -7.93 19.73 -24.21
CA ASN A 70 -6.60 20.06 -23.65
C ASN A 70 -5.86 18.89 -22.97
N SER A 71 -6.32 17.65 -23.15
CA SER A 71 -5.67 16.45 -22.63
C SER A 71 -5.07 15.63 -23.78
N LEU A 72 -3.85 15.14 -23.57
CA LEU A 72 -3.19 14.22 -24.49
C LEU A 72 -3.70 12.81 -24.25
N ILE A 73 -4.18 12.19 -25.31
CA ILE A 73 -4.67 10.82 -25.33
C ILE A 73 -3.78 10.03 -26.29
N PHE A 74 -3.26 8.90 -25.82
CA PHE A 74 -2.40 8.03 -26.59
C PHE A 74 -3.16 6.77 -27.03
N ASP A 75 -2.93 6.30 -28.26
CA ASP A 75 -3.36 4.99 -28.75
C ASP A 75 -2.16 4.26 -29.36
N TRP A 76 -2.17 2.93 -29.31
CA TRP A 76 -1.14 2.09 -29.92
C TRP A 76 -1.31 2.10 -31.43
N TYR A 77 -0.30 2.62 -32.13
CA TYR A 77 -0.25 2.69 -33.57
C TYR A 77 0.51 1.50 -34.15
N GLN A 78 -0.02 0.96 -35.24
CA GLN A 78 0.71 0.05 -36.10
C GLN A 78 0.85 0.63 -37.50
N LYS A 79 2.07 0.51 -38.03
CA LYS A 79 2.35 0.93 -39.40
C LYS A 79 1.52 0.09 -40.39
N PRO A 80 1.06 0.68 -41.50
CA PRO A 80 0.34 -0.06 -42.55
C PRO A 80 1.15 -1.24 -43.14
N THR A 81 2.47 -1.21 -42.99
CA THR A 81 3.39 -2.25 -43.45
C THR A 81 3.56 -3.41 -42.46
N PHE A 82 2.89 -3.39 -41.31
CA PHE A 82 2.98 -4.46 -40.33
C PHE A 82 2.35 -5.74 -40.85
N SER A 83 3.15 -6.80 -40.98
CA SER A 83 2.72 -8.07 -41.56
C SER A 83 1.91 -8.95 -40.61
N GLY A 84 1.90 -8.65 -39.31
CA GLY A 84 1.23 -9.49 -38.31
C GLY A 84 1.88 -10.84 -38.04
N ARG A 85 2.96 -11.21 -38.75
CA ARG A 85 3.53 -12.57 -38.66
C ARG A 85 4.57 -12.69 -37.57
N PHE A 86 4.39 -13.68 -36.69
CA PHE A 86 5.33 -14.05 -35.64
C PHE A 86 5.96 -15.43 -35.93
N PHE A 87 7.20 -15.64 -35.48
CA PHE A 87 7.90 -16.91 -35.70
C PHE A 87 7.17 -18.10 -35.04
N ILE A 88 7.19 -19.24 -35.76
CA ILE A 88 6.42 -20.49 -35.67
C ILE A 88 6.25 -21.16 -34.29
N SER A 89 6.93 -20.68 -33.24
CA SER A 89 6.76 -21.18 -31.88
C SER A 89 5.76 -20.32 -31.09
N GLN A 90 4.69 -20.94 -30.57
CA GLN A 90 3.73 -20.29 -29.67
C GLN A 90 4.41 -19.83 -28.37
N LYS A 91 4.86 -18.57 -28.32
CA LYS A 91 5.61 -18.01 -27.18
C LYS A 91 4.71 -17.09 -26.36
N LYS A 92 4.57 -17.39 -25.06
CA LYS A 92 3.91 -16.51 -24.08
C LYS A 92 4.46 -15.09 -24.09
N GLY A 93 5.77 -14.94 -24.32
CA GLY A 93 6.43 -13.63 -24.38
C GLY A 93 5.89 -12.71 -25.48
N ILE A 94 5.42 -13.26 -26.61
CA ILE A 94 4.81 -12.46 -27.68
C ILE A 94 3.48 -11.89 -27.20
N ILE A 95 2.63 -12.73 -26.59
CA ILE A 95 1.35 -12.30 -26.00
C ILE A 95 1.60 -11.25 -24.92
N PHE A 96 2.58 -11.47 -24.03
CA PHE A 96 2.92 -10.51 -22.97
C PHE A 96 3.34 -9.16 -23.54
N ASN A 97 4.24 -9.14 -24.53
CA ASN A 97 4.69 -7.90 -25.14
C ASN A 97 3.55 -7.13 -25.82
N LEU A 98 2.63 -7.83 -26.50
CA LEU A 98 1.47 -7.20 -27.12
C LEU A 98 0.51 -6.62 -26.09
N VAL A 99 0.18 -7.39 -25.04
CA VAL A 99 -0.66 -6.91 -23.93
C VAL A 99 -0.01 -5.75 -23.21
N ASP A 100 1.30 -5.81 -22.93
CA ASP A 100 2.04 -4.74 -22.27
C ASP A 100 1.96 -3.44 -23.08
N LYS A 101 2.13 -3.47 -24.41
CA LYS A 101 1.96 -2.29 -25.25
C LYS A 101 0.56 -1.66 -25.07
N ILE A 102 -0.50 -2.46 -25.00
CA ILE A 102 -1.86 -1.94 -24.81
C ILE A 102 -1.95 -1.16 -23.48
N PHE A 103 -1.51 -1.76 -22.38
CA PHE A 103 -1.69 -1.17 -21.05
C PHE A 103 -0.70 -0.04 -20.73
N TYR A 104 0.52 -0.08 -21.26
CA TYR A 104 1.54 0.97 -21.02
C TYR A 104 1.44 2.15 -21.99
N ILE A 105 0.94 1.93 -23.21
CA ILE A 105 0.96 2.94 -24.26
C ILE A 105 -0.44 3.52 -24.50
N SER A 106 -1.47 2.68 -24.54
CA SER A 106 -2.81 3.13 -24.94
C SER A 106 -3.62 3.64 -23.75
N HIS A 107 -4.40 4.70 -23.97
CA HIS A 107 -5.41 5.15 -23.04
C HIS A 107 -6.48 4.05 -22.82
N PRO A 108 -7.05 3.89 -21.61
CA PRO A 108 -8.01 2.82 -21.29
C PRO A 108 -9.20 2.69 -22.26
N GLN A 109 -9.64 3.79 -22.85
CA GLN A 109 -10.72 3.79 -23.84
C GLN A 109 -10.41 2.95 -25.10
N PHE A 110 -9.14 2.73 -25.41
CA PHE A 110 -8.70 1.96 -26.58
C PHE A 110 -8.32 0.52 -26.25
N HIS A 111 -8.27 0.14 -24.97
CA HIS A 111 -7.83 -1.20 -24.55
C HIS A 111 -8.69 -2.30 -25.16
N LYS A 112 -10.00 -2.13 -25.23
CA LYS A 112 -10.92 -3.11 -25.83
C LYS A 112 -10.59 -3.36 -27.31
N LYS A 113 -10.55 -2.29 -28.11
CA LYS A 113 -10.21 -2.33 -29.54
C LYS A 113 -8.85 -3.00 -29.78
N ASN A 114 -7.85 -2.63 -28.98
CA ASN A 114 -6.50 -3.14 -29.17
C ASN A 114 -6.35 -4.60 -28.70
N LEU A 115 -7.09 -5.03 -27.68
CA LEU A 115 -7.14 -6.43 -27.27
C LEU A 115 -7.82 -7.30 -28.33
N GLU A 116 -8.95 -6.86 -28.88
CA GLU A 116 -9.63 -7.55 -30.00
C GLU A 116 -8.68 -7.70 -31.20
N PHE A 117 -7.93 -6.64 -31.50
CA PHE A 117 -6.93 -6.64 -32.55
C PHE A 117 -5.78 -7.63 -32.29
N VAL A 118 -5.24 -7.68 -31.06
CA VAL A 118 -4.20 -8.64 -30.67
C VAL A 118 -4.70 -10.07 -30.75
N ILE A 119 -5.92 -10.34 -30.29
CA ILE A 119 -6.53 -11.68 -30.36
C ILE A 119 -6.63 -12.13 -31.82
N ARG A 120 -7.09 -11.24 -32.72
CA ARG A 120 -7.15 -11.53 -34.15
C ARG A 120 -5.77 -11.90 -34.73
N ILE A 121 -4.75 -11.08 -34.46
CA ILE A 121 -3.39 -11.38 -34.94
C ILE A 121 -2.90 -12.73 -34.41
N LEU A 122 -3.11 -13.03 -33.12
CA LEU A 122 -2.66 -14.29 -32.54
C LEU A 122 -3.36 -15.50 -33.18
N LEU A 123 -4.65 -15.38 -33.49
CA LEU A 123 -5.41 -16.41 -34.20
C LEU A 123 -4.90 -16.60 -35.64
N GLU A 124 -4.57 -15.52 -36.34
CA GLU A 124 -3.94 -15.56 -37.67
C GLU A 124 -2.53 -16.18 -37.66
N ASN A 125 -1.92 -16.32 -36.47
CA ASN A 125 -0.63 -17.00 -36.26
C ASN A 125 -0.80 -18.39 -35.61
N ASP A 126 -1.98 -19.00 -35.72
CA ASP A 126 -2.29 -20.35 -35.24
C ASP A 126 -2.05 -20.56 -33.73
N TYR A 127 -2.23 -19.51 -32.91
CA TYR A 127 -2.24 -19.66 -31.46
C TYR A 127 -3.57 -20.28 -31.00
N PRO A 128 -3.58 -21.29 -30.13
CA PRO A 128 -4.80 -21.90 -29.64
C PRO A 128 -5.61 -20.91 -28.80
N LEU A 129 -6.93 -20.85 -29.00
CA LEU A 129 -7.82 -19.93 -28.28
C LEU A 129 -7.65 -20.00 -26.75
N ASN A 130 -7.66 -21.20 -26.19
CA ASN A 130 -7.49 -21.40 -24.74
C ASN A 130 -6.15 -20.82 -24.27
N PHE A 131 -5.08 -21.10 -25.01
CA PHE A 131 -3.74 -20.59 -24.69
C PHE A 131 -3.66 -19.06 -24.75
N ILE A 132 -4.33 -18.43 -25.73
CA ILE A 132 -4.42 -16.97 -25.84
C ILE A 132 -5.10 -16.40 -24.60
N PHE A 133 -6.31 -16.86 -24.30
CA PHE A 133 -7.10 -16.31 -23.19
C PHE A 133 -6.44 -16.55 -21.84
N ASP A 134 -5.90 -17.75 -21.59
CA ASP A 134 -5.19 -18.06 -20.34
C ASP A 134 -3.98 -17.15 -20.15
N THR A 135 -3.20 -16.94 -21.21
CA THR A 135 -1.98 -16.12 -21.15
C THR A 135 -2.30 -14.64 -20.99
N ILE A 136 -3.31 -14.12 -21.72
CA ILE A 136 -3.76 -12.74 -21.59
C ILE A 136 -4.32 -12.49 -20.19
N ASN A 137 -5.21 -13.35 -19.69
CA ASN A 137 -5.82 -13.21 -18.36
C ASN A 137 -4.77 -13.26 -17.26
N ALA A 138 -3.79 -14.17 -17.36
CA ALA A 138 -2.68 -14.23 -16.42
C ALA A 138 -1.89 -12.92 -16.42
N ARG A 139 -1.58 -12.37 -17.61
CA ARG A 139 -0.80 -11.12 -17.74
C ARG A 139 -1.56 -9.91 -17.19
N ILE A 140 -2.85 -9.77 -17.51
CA ILE A 140 -3.69 -8.69 -17.01
C ILE A 140 -3.74 -8.70 -15.48
N LYS A 141 -3.92 -9.88 -14.86
CA LYS A 141 -3.88 -10.02 -13.40
C LYS A 141 -2.57 -9.51 -12.81
N THR A 142 -1.43 -9.83 -13.45
CA THR A 142 -0.10 -9.36 -13.00
C THR A 142 0.07 -7.84 -13.15
N LEU A 143 -0.47 -7.24 -14.20
CA LEU A 143 -0.40 -5.79 -14.42
C LEU A 143 -1.25 -5.03 -13.40
N ILE A 144 -2.46 -5.52 -13.11
CA ILE A 144 -3.35 -4.93 -12.11
C ILE A 144 -2.73 -5.01 -10.71
N SER A 145 -2.13 -6.14 -10.33
CA SER A 145 -1.50 -6.28 -9.02
C SER A 145 -0.32 -5.31 -8.86
N LYS A 146 0.51 -5.14 -9.89
CA LYS A 146 1.62 -4.18 -9.89
C LYS A 146 1.13 -2.73 -9.75
N LEU A 147 0.09 -2.36 -10.50
CA LEU A 147 -0.49 -1.02 -10.41
C LEU A 147 -1.01 -0.72 -8.99
N ASN A 148 -1.69 -1.68 -8.38
CA ASN A 148 -2.17 -1.55 -7.00
C ASN A 148 -1.02 -1.39 -5.99
N GLU A 149 0.08 -2.13 -6.15
CA GLU A 149 1.27 -1.96 -5.30
C GLU A 149 1.92 -0.58 -5.48
N GLU A 150 2.06 -0.10 -6.71
CA GLU A 150 2.62 1.24 -6.98
C GLU A 150 1.77 2.36 -6.39
N ILE A 151 0.44 2.27 -6.56
CA ILE A 151 -0.51 3.21 -5.95
C ILE A 151 -0.36 3.17 -4.43
N LEU A 152 -0.36 1.98 -3.84
CA LEU A 152 -0.18 1.79 -2.40
C LEU A 152 1.14 2.41 -1.90
N ASN A 153 2.22 2.26 -2.65
CA ASN A 153 3.53 2.81 -2.30
C ASN A 153 3.57 4.34 -2.44
N LYS A 154 2.92 4.92 -3.45
CA LYS A 154 2.75 6.38 -3.55
C LYS A 154 1.94 6.92 -2.38
N PHE A 155 0.85 6.25 -2.00
CA PHE A 155 0.07 6.61 -0.81
C PHE A 155 0.92 6.53 0.47
N LYS A 156 1.72 5.46 0.66
CA LYS A 156 2.66 5.36 1.79
C LYS A 156 3.65 6.53 1.83
N ASN A 157 4.19 6.93 0.68
CA ASN A 157 5.13 8.06 0.62
C ASN A 157 4.47 9.40 0.96
N ILE A 158 3.23 9.62 0.52
CA ILE A 158 2.46 10.82 0.89
C ILE A 158 2.18 10.84 2.41
N ILE A 159 1.76 9.70 2.96
CA ILE A 159 1.39 9.64 4.38
C ILE A 159 2.62 9.64 5.30
N ASN A 160 3.78 9.16 4.85
CA ASN A 160 5.04 9.26 5.61
C ASN A 160 5.49 10.72 5.85
N GLY A 161 4.99 11.69 5.06
CA GLY A 161 5.18 13.13 5.32
C GLY A 161 4.23 13.70 6.39
N VAL A 162 3.20 12.94 6.75
CA VAL A 162 2.28 13.25 7.86
C VAL A 162 2.79 12.52 9.11
N CYS A 163 2.69 13.13 10.29
CA CYS A 163 3.26 12.64 11.55
C CYS A 163 2.60 11.33 12.10
N HIS A 164 2.13 10.44 11.23
CA HIS A 164 1.43 9.21 11.58
C HIS A 164 2.00 8.02 10.78
N ARG A 165 2.55 7.02 11.49
CA ARG A 165 2.96 5.75 10.90
C ARG A 165 1.74 4.94 10.50
N VAL A 166 1.54 4.75 9.19
CA VAL A 166 0.57 3.77 8.68
C VAL A 166 1.11 2.38 8.95
N SER A 167 0.40 1.61 9.76
CA SER A 167 0.69 0.20 10.00
C SER A 167 -0.35 -0.65 9.28
N PHE A 168 0.12 -1.59 8.45
CA PHE A 168 -0.73 -2.61 7.85
C PHE A 168 -0.83 -3.77 8.84
N PHE A 169 -2.04 -4.10 9.27
CA PHE A 169 -2.32 -5.32 10.02
C PHE A 169 -3.07 -6.28 9.12
N SER A 170 -2.57 -7.52 9.00
CA SER A 170 -3.38 -8.60 8.45
C SER A 170 -4.55 -8.87 9.39
N LEU A 171 -5.79 -8.80 8.87
CA LEU A 171 -7.00 -9.15 9.61
C LEU A 171 -6.97 -10.63 10.04
N ASN A 172 -6.37 -11.49 9.20
CA ASN A 172 -6.25 -12.93 9.42
C ASN A 172 -4.83 -13.26 9.89
N LYS A 173 -4.59 -13.18 11.21
CA LYS A 173 -3.31 -13.59 11.80
C LYS A 173 -3.26 -15.12 11.91
N LEU A 174 -2.11 -15.73 11.62
CA LEU A 174 -1.90 -17.19 11.74
C LEU A 174 -2.33 -17.76 13.10
N ASN A 175 -2.21 -17.00 14.20
CA ASN A 175 -2.66 -17.39 15.53
C ASN A 175 -4.20 -17.56 15.67
N GLN A 176 -4.99 -17.08 14.70
CA GLN A 176 -6.42 -17.41 14.63
C GLN A 176 -6.64 -18.87 14.24
N PHE A 177 -5.81 -19.41 13.34
CA PHE A 177 -5.90 -20.79 12.85
C PHE A 177 -5.03 -21.76 13.66
N ILE A 178 -3.84 -21.31 14.07
CA ILE A 178 -2.85 -22.09 14.79
C ILE A 178 -2.69 -21.47 16.17
N LYS A 179 -3.57 -21.84 17.10
CA LYS A 179 -3.38 -21.50 18.51
C LYS A 179 -2.28 -22.37 19.08
N VAL A 180 -1.42 -21.80 19.91
CA VAL A 180 -0.47 -22.58 20.70
C VAL A 180 -1.31 -23.42 21.69
N HIS A 181 -1.28 -24.75 21.58
CA HIS A 181 -1.95 -25.69 22.50
C HIS A 181 -1.24 -25.73 23.87
N LYS A 182 -1.20 -24.61 24.58
CA LYS A 182 -0.77 -24.56 25.98
C LYS A 182 -1.98 -24.57 26.89
N ASP A 183 -1.86 -25.25 28.02
CA ASP A 183 -2.90 -25.25 29.04
C ASP A 183 -3.14 -23.84 29.57
N SER A 184 -4.42 -23.50 29.77
CA SER A 184 -4.82 -22.23 30.38
C SER A 184 -4.31 -22.17 31.81
N LEU A 185 -3.53 -21.14 32.13
CA LEU A 185 -3.10 -20.90 33.50
C LEU A 185 -4.31 -20.45 34.34
N ASN A 186 -4.47 -21.04 35.52
CA ASN A 186 -5.40 -20.54 36.55
C ASN A 186 -5.19 -19.04 36.78
N ASP A 187 -6.28 -18.29 36.91
CA ASP A 187 -6.30 -16.83 37.10
C ASP A 187 -5.34 -16.36 38.19
N LYS A 188 -5.23 -17.08 39.31
CA LYS A 188 -4.30 -16.75 40.41
C LYS A 188 -2.82 -16.75 39.98
N LEU A 189 -2.48 -17.47 38.92
CA LEU A 189 -1.13 -17.59 38.38
C LEU A 189 -0.88 -16.67 37.18
N LYS A 190 -1.90 -15.99 36.66
CA LYS A 190 -1.76 -15.04 35.55
C LYS A 190 -0.89 -13.85 35.96
N ARG A 191 -0.17 -13.33 34.96
CA ARG A 191 0.70 -12.14 35.02
C ARG A 191 0.22 -11.16 33.95
N ASN A 192 0.73 -9.94 33.97
CA ASN A 192 0.47 -8.98 32.90
C ASN A 192 -1.03 -8.75 32.68
N ALA A 193 -1.75 -8.44 33.75
CA ALA A 193 -3.21 -8.37 33.75
C ALA A 193 -3.71 -7.13 34.48
N VAL A 194 -4.96 -6.75 34.21
CA VAL A 194 -5.73 -5.80 35.03
C VAL A 194 -6.71 -6.62 35.85
N TYR A 195 -6.72 -6.44 37.17
CA TYR A 195 -7.57 -7.19 38.09
C TYR A 195 -8.48 -6.28 38.89
N LYS A 196 -9.55 -6.86 39.43
CA LYS A 196 -10.57 -6.21 40.25
C LYS A 196 -10.75 -6.97 41.56
N ILE A 197 -10.80 -6.25 42.67
CA ILE A 197 -11.15 -6.78 43.99
C ILE A 197 -12.38 -6.02 44.48
N ASN A 198 -13.43 -6.75 44.86
CA ASN A 198 -14.63 -6.16 45.44
C ASN A 198 -14.42 -5.89 46.93
N CYS A 199 -14.97 -4.79 47.41
CA CYS A 199 -15.12 -4.52 48.84
C CYS A 199 -16.50 -5.03 49.30
N ASP A 200 -16.70 -5.14 50.61
CA ASP A 200 -18.03 -5.39 51.19
C ASP A 200 -18.98 -4.22 50.94
N CYS A 201 -18.44 -3.01 50.78
CA CYS A 201 -19.21 -1.90 50.23
C CYS A 201 -19.29 -2.01 48.71
N ASN A 202 -20.23 -1.31 48.09
CA ASN A 202 -20.38 -1.27 46.62
C ASN A 202 -19.16 -0.66 45.87
N ALA A 203 -18.02 -0.44 46.53
CA ALA A 203 -16.77 0.00 45.94
C ALA A 203 -15.88 -1.19 45.53
N PHE A 204 -14.96 -0.94 44.62
CA PHE A 204 -14.07 -1.96 44.11
C PHE A 204 -12.71 -1.34 43.75
N TYR A 205 -11.66 -2.11 43.96
CA TYR A 205 -10.29 -1.73 43.65
C TYR A 205 -9.87 -2.35 42.32
N MET A 206 -9.33 -1.56 41.40
CA MET A 206 -8.78 -2.07 40.14
C MET A 206 -7.32 -1.66 39.97
N ARG A 207 -6.47 -2.57 39.47
CA ARG A 207 -5.09 -2.20 39.16
C ARG A 207 -4.44 -3.11 38.14
N GLN A 208 -3.43 -2.61 37.43
CA GLN A 208 -2.57 -3.45 36.60
C GLN A 208 -1.47 -4.17 37.42
N ILE A 209 -1.10 -5.37 36.98
CA ILE A 209 -0.01 -6.16 37.53
C ILE A 209 0.97 -6.57 36.44
N GLY A 210 2.26 -6.39 36.70
CA GLY A 210 3.33 -7.03 35.92
C GLY A 210 3.74 -8.41 36.47
N LYS A 211 3.40 -8.71 37.73
CA LYS A 211 3.74 -9.96 38.42
C LYS A 211 2.53 -10.88 38.57
N LYS A 212 2.70 -12.03 39.23
CA LYS A 212 1.60 -13.00 39.45
C LYS A 212 0.53 -12.38 40.34
N LEU A 213 -0.74 -12.59 40.02
CA LEU A 213 -1.88 -12.09 40.79
C LEU A 213 -1.82 -12.52 42.26
N LYS A 214 -1.57 -13.80 42.53
CA LYS A 214 -1.41 -14.34 43.90
C LYS A 214 -0.39 -13.55 44.72
N THR A 215 0.76 -13.20 44.11
CA THR A 215 1.81 -12.44 44.80
C THR A 215 1.32 -11.04 45.16
N ARG A 216 0.57 -10.39 44.27
CA ARG A 216 0.03 -9.05 44.53
C ARG A 216 -1.02 -9.04 45.64
N ILE A 217 -1.90 -10.04 45.67
CA ILE A 217 -2.89 -10.21 46.74
C ILE A 217 -2.20 -10.39 48.10
N SER A 218 -1.19 -11.28 48.17
CA SER A 218 -0.44 -11.49 49.40
C SER A 218 0.32 -10.24 49.88
N GLU A 219 0.78 -9.39 48.97
CA GLU A 219 1.38 -8.11 49.34
C GLU A 219 0.37 -7.16 49.96
N HIS A 220 -0.82 -7.04 49.39
CA HIS A 220 -1.89 -6.21 49.95
C HIS A 220 -2.30 -6.70 51.35
N GLN A 221 -2.50 -8.02 51.52
CA GLN A 221 -2.83 -8.61 52.82
C GLN A 221 -1.74 -8.32 53.87
N LYS A 222 -0.46 -8.50 53.51
CA LYS A 222 0.65 -8.18 54.42
C LYS A 222 0.68 -6.69 54.78
N HIS A 223 0.44 -5.81 53.80
CA HIS A 223 0.46 -4.37 54.00
C HIS A 223 -0.66 -3.86 54.92
N ILE A 224 -1.74 -4.63 55.10
CA ILE A 224 -2.81 -4.31 56.06
C ILE A 224 -2.32 -4.48 57.50
N HIS A 225 -1.48 -5.48 57.75
CA HIS A 225 -0.97 -5.79 59.10
C HIS A 225 0.27 -4.97 59.49
N ILE A 226 0.89 -4.26 58.55
CA ILE A 226 2.08 -3.45 58.83
C ILE A 226 1.64 -2.03 59.22
N GLN A 227 2.12 -1.56 60.37
CA GLN A 227 1.90 -0.21 60.85
C GLN A 227 2.90 0.76 60.20
N THR A 228 2.67 1.10 58.93
CA THR A 228 3.45 2.10 58.19
C THR A 228 2.79 3.47 58.21
N SER A 229 3.58 4.54 58.11
CA SER A 229 3.06 5.91 57.94
C SER A 229 2.40 6.15 56.58
N THR A 230 2.75 5.34 55.57
CA THR A 230 2.17 5.36 54.23
C THR A 230 1.32 4.11 54.01
N HIS A 231 0.00 4.29 54.00
CA HIS A 231 -0.95 3.23 53.77
C HIS A 231 -1.32 3.11 52.28
N SER A 232 -1.58 1.89 51.83
CA SER A 232 -2.15 1.68 50.49
C SER A 232 -3.61 2.15 50.45
N VAL A 233 -4.12 2.47 49.27
CA VAL A 233 -5.53 2.87 49.08
C VAL A 233 -6.51 1.84 49.69
N ILE A 234 -6.22 0.54 49.47
CA ILE A 234 -6.98 -0.57 50.07
C ILE A 234 -6.92 -0.53 51.61
N THR A 235 -5.72 -0.33 52.17
CA THR A 235 -5.51 -0.28 53.62
C THR A 235 -6.23 0.93 54.23
N ASN A 236 -6.15 2.10 53.60
CA ASN A 236 -6.84 3.31 54.04
C ASN A 236 -8.36 3.13 54.02
N HIS A 237 -8.91 2.61 52.92
CA HIS A 237 -10.35 2.37 52.79
C HIS A 237 -10.86 1.42 53.88
N ARG A 238 -10.13 0.34 54.14
CA ARG A 238 -10.45 -0.61 55.20
C ARG A 238 -10.43 0.04 56.59
N LEU A 239 -9.38 0.81 56.91
CA LEU A 239 -9.24 1.46 58.22
C LEU A 239 -10.29 2.55 58.47
N GLN A 240 -10.72 3.26 57.42
CA GLN A 240 -11.70 4.34 57.52
C GLN A 240 -13.14 3.85 57.60
N ASN A 241 -13.47 2.76 56.90
CA ASN A 241 -14.86 2.32 56.71
C ASN A 241 -15.18 0.98 57.38
N ASP A 242 -14.21 0.33 58.04
CA ASP A 242 -14.34 -0.99 58.68
C ASP A 242 -14.91 -2.09 57.76
N HIS A 243 -14.58 -2.02 56.47
CA HIS A 243 -14.96 -3.00 55.45
C HIS A 243 -13.79 -3.92 55.08
N ASP A 244 -14.07 -5.18 54.73
CA ASP A 244 -13.08 -6.08 54.14
C ASP A 244 -13.24 -6.17 52.60
N PHE A 245 -12.24 -6.76 51.97
CA PHE A 245 -12.20 -7.04 50.55
C PHE A 245 -12.33 -8.54 50.31
N ASP A 246 -12.98 -8.91 49.21
CA ASP A 246 -13.06 -10.31 48.79
C ASP A 246 -11.73 -10.76 48.17
N TRP A 247 -10.83 -11.25 49.04
CA TRP A 247 -9.53 -11.79 48.65
C TRP A 247 -9.60 -13.13 47.91
N GLN A 248 -10.76 -13.80 47.93
CA GLN A 248 -10.91 -15.13 47.33
C GLN A 248 -11.39 -15.04 45.88
N ASN A 249 -12.34 -14.14 45.59
CA ASN A 249 -12.96 -13.96 44.28
C ASN A 249 -12.42 -12.72 43.56
N VAL A 250 -11.11 -12.72 43.32
CA VAL A 250 -10.45 -11.67 42.54
C VAL A 250 -10.63 -11.93 41.04
N GLU A 251 -11.25 -10.97 40.34
CA GLU A 251 -11.57 -11.06 38.92
C GLU A 251 -10.44 -10.48 38.06
N ILE A 252 -10.19 -11.11 36.90
CA ILE A 252 -9.28 -10.56 35.88
C ILE A 252 -10.12 -9.95 34.77
N LEU A 253 -9.90 -8.66 34.52
CA LEU A 253 -10.64 -7.87 33.54
C LEU A 253 -10.00 -7.95 32.16
N ASP A 254 -8.67 -7.85 32.11
CA ASP A 254 -7.92 -7.83 30.86
C ASP A 254 -6.52 -8.43 31.04
N VAL A 255 -5.94 -8.97 29.97
CA VAL A 255 -4.60 -9.56 29.94
C VAL A 255 -3.86 -9.07 28.69
N ASP A 256 -2.85 -8.22 28.88
CA ASP A 256 -2.00 -7.73 27.79
C ASP A 256 -0.53 -7.73 28.21
N ASN A 257 0.34 -8.27 27.35
CA ASN A 257 1.78 -8.31 27.61
C ASN A 257 2.44 -6.93 27.47
N TYR A 258 1.85 -6.01 26.71
CA TYR A 258 2.38 -4.68 26.48
C TYR A 258 1.95 -3.72 27.60
N TYR A 259 2.93 -3.16 28.30
CA TYR A 259 2.72 -2.26 29.43
C TYR A 259 1.80 -1.07 29.10
N ASN A 260 2.05 -0.36 28.00
CA ASN A 260 1.26 0.81 27.61
C ASN A 260 -0.21 0.45 27.30
N LYS A 261 -0.46 -0.74 26.74
CA LYS A 261 -1.83 -1.19 26.48
C LYS A 261 -2.55 -1.52 27.78
N ARG A 262 -1.86 -2.16 28.74
CA ARG A 262 -2.42 -2.39 30.07
C ARG A 262 -2.72 -1.10 30.83
N LEU A 263 -1.86 -0.08 30.71
CA LEU A 263 -2.14 1.23 31.32
C LEU A 263 -3.43 1.83 30.76
N ILE A 264 -3.60 1.80 29.43
CA ILE A 264 -4.82 2.30 28.80
C ILE A 264 -6.03 1.48 29.26
N SER A 265 -5.91 0.15 29.31
CA SER A 265 -6.97 -0.75 29.77
C SER A 265 -7.36 -0.48 31.23
N GLU A 266 -6.37 -0.32 32.12
CA GLU A 266 -6.57 0.09 33.51
C GLU A 266 -7.31 1.45 33.59
N MET A 267 -6.85 2.45 32.84
CA MET A 267 -7.48 3.78 32.80
C MET A 267 -8.94 3.71 32.33
N MET A 268 -9.22 2.92 31.30
CA MET A 268 -10.58 2.69 30.79
C MET A 268 -11.47 2.02 31.85
N HIS A 269 -10.96 1.00 32.52
CA HIS A 269 -11.68 0.27 33.56
C HIS A 269 -11.93 1.11 34.82
N ILE A 270 -11.05 2.06 35.13
CA ILE A 270 -11.24 3.02 36.23
C ILE A 270 -12.29 4.08 35.85
N ASN A 271 -12.23 4.63 34.63
CA ASN A 271 -13.18 5.67 34.20
C ASN A 271 -14.62 5.19 34.02
N ARG A 272 -14.85 3.89 33.83
CA ARG A 272 -16.21 3.32 33.72
C ARG A 272 -16.90 3.12 35.07
N GLN A 273 -16.26 3.48 36.18
CA GLN A 273 -16.78 3.24 37.52
C GLN A 273 -17.54 4.44 38.05
N THR A 274 -18.54 4.18 38.88
CA THR A 274 -19.29 5.21 39.61
C THR A 274 -18.79 5.40 41.06
N ASN A 275 -18.11 4.40 41.62
CA ASN A 275 -17.70 4.36 43.02
C ASN A 275 -16.16 4.36 43.12
N GLU A 276 -15.58 5.55 43.22
CA GLU A 276 -14.14 5.74 43.15
C GLU A 276 -13.42 5.27 44.42
N LEU A 277 -12.68 4.16 44.31
CA LEU A 277 -11.69 3.77 45.31
C LEU A 277 -10.27 4.14 44.86
N ASN A 278 -10.00 4.15 43.55
CA ASN A 278 -8.69 4.43 42.97
C ASN A 278 -8.36 5.94 42.96
N LEU A 279 -7.07 6.29 42.95
CA LEU A 279 -6.66 7.71 42.90
C LEU A 279 -6.87 8.27 41.48
N GLN A 280 -7.52 9.43 41.36
CA GLN A 280 -7.81 10.08 40.07
C GLN A 280 -6.56 10.44 39.24
N HIS A 281 -5.37 10.48 39.85
CA HIS A 281 -4.12 10.68 39.10
C HIS A 281 -3.82 9.50 38.14
N ASP A 282 -4.40 8.32 38.38
CA ASP A 282 -4.16 7.12 37.58
C ASP A 282 -4.79 7.23 36.16
N THR A 283 -5.68 8.20 35.89
CA THR A 283 -6.37 8.38 34.60
C THR A 283 -5.95 9.64 33.82
N ILE A 284 -5.06 10.47 34.36
CA ILE A 284 -4.68 11.78 33.79
C ILE A 284 -4.12 11.69 32.36
N ALA A 285 -3.47 10.57 32.01
CA ALA A 285 -2.90 10.39 30.68
C ALA A 285 -3.94 10.05 29.59
N LEU A 286 -5.20 9.78 29.95
CA LEU A 286 -6.26 9.51 28.99
C LEU A 286 -6.81 10.82 28.41
N ASN A 287 -6.70 10.99 27.09
CA ASN A 287 -7.21 12.19 26.43
C ASN A 287 -8.74 12.30 26.56
N HIS A 288 -9.24 13.50 26.86
CA HIS A 288 -10.65 13.82 27.05
C HIS A 288 -11.55 13.33 25.89
N ALA A 289 -11.04 13.30 24.66
CA ALA A 289 -11.78 12.79 23.51
C ALA A 289 -12.23 11.31 23.67
N TYR A 290 -11.46 10.50 24.41
CA TYR A 290 -11.83 9.11 24.69
C TYR A 290 -12.87 8.98 25.81
N ILE A 291 -12.95 9.96 26.74
CA ILE A 291 -13.92 9.95 27.85
C ILE A 291 -15.35 10.02 27.30
N GLU A 292 -15.59 10.91 26.33
CA GLU A 292 -16.91 11.03 25.68
C GLU A 292 -17.34 9.76 24.95
N ILE A 293 -16.39 9.02 24.38
CA ILE A 293 -16.66 7.74 23.71
C ILE A 293 -16.96 6.65 24.74
N LEU A 294 -16.18 6.59 25.82
CA LEU A 294 -16.36 5.61 26.89
C LEU A 294 -17.71 5.77 27.61
N ASN A 295 -18.19 7.01 27.79
CA ASN A 295 -19.49 7.27 28.39
C ASN A 295 -20.68 6.82 27.51
N LYS A 296 -20.45 6.60 26.21
CA LYS A 296 -21.48 6.13 25.27
C LYS A 296 -21.52 4.59 25.13
N LEU A 297 -20.57 3.87 25.73
CA LEU A 297 -20.41 2.41 25.65
C LEU A 297 -20.87 1.73 26.95
#